data_AF-A0A6P6UHN2-F1
#
_entry.id   AF-A0A6P6UHN2-F1
#
_cell.length_a   1.000
_cell.length_b   1.000
_cell.length_c   1.000
_cell.angle_alpha   90.00
_cell.angle_beta   90.00
_cell.angle_gamma   90.00
#
_symmetry.space_group_name_H-M   'P 1'
#
loop_
_entity.id
_entity.type
_entity.pdbx_description
1 polymer ?
#
loop_
_entity_poly.entity_id
_entity_poly.type
_entity_poly.pdbx_seq_one_letter_code
_entity_poly.pdbx_strand_id
1 'polypeptide(L)'
;MASSNAMTMMKSSQQQVMMMKKRKRKKEQQLSLGELKTLGEQLLSSRSHINNLPRLLNFIKHPREDFHPAYALESLLSLQSFFTPLLLDLSASRSRSSISSSDASTTTAAHLIYSTWLRSKFDDFLQSLFSISTSALSDPTLREVVLETIMEFVKVANAGNFHSSIFHRFLHAIVHSTLGVGDILLELLASKYFKYIDVRYFTYISLEKIARTLEPEDSADDKGATSESAAGNRSRASMEVCIRIIYHLLSRIPPLEVSVVESNYEMWSCVGSCYSSSSCYSSPV
;
A
#
# COMPACT_ATOMS: atom_id res chain seq x y z
N MET A 1 49.74 -27.83 -22.05
CA MET A 1 49.53 -27.81 -20.58
C MET A 1 48.89 -26.52 -20.04
N ALA A 2 48.82 -25.40 -20.78
CA ALA A 2 48.25 -24.14 -20.28
C ALA A 2 46.71 -24.11 -20.13
N SER A 3 45.95 -24.93 -20.88
CA SER A 3 44.48 -24.89 -20.91
C SER A 3 43.80 -25.46 -19.65
N SER A 4 44.44 -26.43 -18.98
CA SER A 4 43.86 -27.10 -17.79
C SER A 4 43.86 -26.19 -16.55
N ASN A 5 44.85 -25.30 -16.42
CA ASN A 5 44.97 -24.40 -15.26
C ASN A 5 43.95 -23.25 -15.29
N ALA A 6 43.63 -22.72 -16.48
CA ALA A 6 42.64 -21.65 -16.63
C ALA A 6 41.22 -22.10 -16.23
N MET A 7 40.85 -23.33 -16.62
CA MET A 7 39.54 -23.91 -16.34
C MET A 7 39.35 -24.26 -14.84
N THR A 8 40.45 -24.57 -14.15
CA THR A 8 40.46 -24.83 -12.70
C THR A 8 40.35 -23.53 -11.87
N MET A 9 41.00 -22.45 -12.31
CA MET A 9 40.87 -21.12 -11.69
C MET A 9 39.47 -20.52 -11.84
N MET A 10 38.81 -20.69 -13.00
CA MET A 10 37.44 -20.22 -13.21
C MET A 10 36.42 -20.95 -12.31
N LYS A 11 36.56 -22.26 -12.11
CA LYS A 11 35.69 -23.05 -11.21
C LYS A 11 35.85 -22.63 -9.74
N SER A 12 37.08 -22.37 -9.30
CA SER A 12 37.39 -21.88 -7.94
C SER A 12 36.78 -20.49 -7.68
N SER A 13 36.90 -19.58 -8.65
CA SER A 13 36.32 -18.22 -8.55
C SER A 13 34.79 -18.25 -8.52
N GLN A 14 34.15 -19.09 -9.33
CA GLN A 14 32.69 -19.24 -9.32
C GLN A 14 32.16 -19.87 -8.03
N GLN A 15 32.89 -20.85 -7.45
CA GLN A 15 32.56 -21.43 -6.15
C GLN A 15 32.71 -20.43 -5.00
N GLN A 16 33.75 -19.59 -5.02
CA GLN A 16 33.91 -18.52 -4.03
C GLN A 16 32.79 -17.48 -4.12
N VAL A 17 32.38 -17.08 -5.33
CA VAL A 17 31.25 -16.16 -5.53
C VAL A 17 29.93 -16.78 -5.06
N MET A 18 29.70 -18.08 -5.33
CA MET A 18 28.53 -18.78 -4.80
C MET A 18 28.54 -18.89 -3.27
N MET A 19 29.68 -19.21 -2.65
CA MET A 19 29.80 -19.27 -1.20
C MET A 19 29.61 -17.89 -0.55
N MET A 20 30.12 -16.81 -1.16
CA MET A 20 29.87 -15.44 -0.67
C MET A 20 28.40 -15.04 -0.81
N LYS A 21 27.73 -15.36 -1.92
CA LYS A 21 26.28 -15.17 -2.06
C LYS A 21 25.49 -15.98 -1.03
N LYS A 22 25.89 -17.22 -0.76
CA LYS A 22 25.27 -18.09 0.24
C LYS A 22 25.48 -17.56 1.66
N ARG A 23 26.68 -17.05 1.99
CA ARG A 23 26.98 -16.39 3.27
C ARG A 23 26.24 -15.07 3.42
N LYS A 24 26.11 -14.26 2.36
CA LYS A 24 25.34 -13.00 2.38
C LYS A 24 23.85 -13.26 2.62
N ARG A 25 23.27 -14.27 1.95
CA ARG A 25 21.92 -14.78 2.22
C ARG A 25 21.77 -15.31 3.65
N LYS A 26 22.78 -16.00 4.19
CA LYS A 26 22.78 -16.53 5.57
C LYS A 26 22.94 -15.43 6.64
N LYS A 27 23.65 -14.34 6.32
CA LYS A 27 23.80 -13.17 7.20
C LYS A 27 22.53 -12.32 7.22
N GLU A 28 21.84 -12.21 6.07
CA GLU A 28 20.49 -11.65 5.99
C GLU A 28 19.44 -12.53 6.70
N GLN A 29 19.72 -13.83 6.89
CA GLN A 29 18.88 -14.77 7.67
C GLN A 29 19.04 -14.66 9.19
N GLN A 30 20.08 -13.98 9.68
CA GLN A 30 20.39 -13.83 11.11
C GLN A 30 20.33 -12.38 11.59
N LEU A 31 19.68 -11.50 10.83
CA LEU A 31 19.47 -10.13 11.27
C LEU A 31 18.52 -10.17 12.46
N SER A 32 19.00 -9.78 13.63
CA SER A 32 18.21 -9.72 14.85
C SER A 32 17.17 -8.60 14.76
N LEU A 33 16.10 -8.71 15.55
CA LEU A 33 15.08 -7.64 15.64
C LEU A 33 15.70 -6.30 16.06
N GLY A 34 16.71 -6.33 16.95
CA GLY A 34 17.45 -5.14 17.35
C GLY A 34 18.22 -4.51 16.17
N GLU A 35 18.92 -5.31 15.37
CA GLU A 35 19.59 -4.80 14.17
C GLU A 35 18.60 -4.24 13.14
N LEU A 36 17.42 -4.85 13.00
CA LEU A 36 16.37 -4.34 12.12
C LEU A 36 15.90 -2.94 12.54
N LYS A 37 15.66 -2.75 13.84
CA LYS A 37 15.32 -1.44 14.40
C LYS A 37 16.41 -0.40 14.12
N THR A 38 17.68 -0.76 14.27
CA THR A 38 18.79 0.16 13.93
C THR A 38 18.79 0.57 12.45
N LEU A 39 18.38 -0.32 11.53
CA LEU A 39 18.24 0.04 10.11
C LEU A 39 17.15 1.09 9.89
N GLY A 40 16.04 0.96 10.62
CA GLY A 40 14.94 1.95 10.65
C GLY A 40 15.40 3.30 11.18
N GLU A 41 16.05 3.32 12.35
CA GLU A 41 16.59 4.54 12.96
C GLU A 41 17.62 5.23 12.05
N GLN A 42 18.51 4.46 11.42
CA GLN A 42 19.45 4.99 10.43
C GLN A 42 18.74 5.61 9.22
N LEU A 43 17.69 4.98 8.71
CA LEU A 43 16.90 5.51 7.60
C LEU A 43 16.24 6.85 7.97
N LEU A 44 15.71 6.97 9.19
CA LEU A 44 15.08 8.19 9.70
C LEU A 44 16.11 9.30 9.98
N SER A 45 17.34 8.95 10.35
CA SER A 45 18.39 9.91 10.71
C SER A 45 18.92 10.73 9.53
N SER A 46 19.05 10.12 8.34
CA SER A 46 19.71 10.76 7.19
C SER A 46 19.39 10.09 5.86
N ARG A 47 19.31 10.91 4.81
CA ARG A 47 19.18 10.47 3.41
C ARG A 47 20.36 9.62 2.91
N SER A 48 21.53 9.68 3.58
CA SER A 48 22.68 8.82 3.26
C SER A 48 22.38 7.32 3.44
N HIS A 49 21.40 6.98 4.28
CA HIS A 49 20.99 5.61 4.57
C HIS A 49 19.78 5.16 3.74
N ILE A 50 19.45 5.84 2.63
CA ILE A 50 18.31 5.49 1.78
C ILE A 50 18.34 4.05 1.24
N ASN A 51 19.53 3.44 1.18
CA ASN A 51 19.70 2.03 0.81
C ASN A 51 19.12 1.04 1.84
N ASN A 52 18.76 1.50 3.05
CA ASN A 52 18.07 0.70 4.04
C ASN A 52 16.58 0.53 3.71
N LEU A 53 15.97 1.47 2.97
CA LEU A 53 14.55 1.43 2.59
C LEU A 53 14.17 0.13 1.85
N PRO A 54 14.86 -0.27 0.76
CA PRO A 54 14.57 -1.55 0.10
C PRO A 54 14.78 -2.78 0.99
N ARG A 55 15.67 -2.70 2.00
CA ARG A 55 15.92 -3.82 2.94
C ARG A 55 14.75 -3.99 3.89
N LEU A 56 14.28 -2.90 4.49
CA LEU A 56 13.10 -2.89 5.36
C LEU A 56 11.85 -3.36 4.60
N LEU A 57 11.68 -2.88 3.37
CA LEU A 57 10.56 -3.29 2.51
C LEU A 57 10.57 -4.80 2.22
N ASN A 58 11.73 -5.43 2.13
CA ASN A 58 11.86 -6.86 1.88
C ASN A 58 11.30 -7.71 3.03
N PHE A 59 11.41 -7.25 4.28
CA PHE A 59 10.82 -7.91 5.44
C PHE A 59 9.28 -7.88 5.43
N ILE A 60 8.67 -6.93 4.71
CA ILE A 60 7.22 -6.80 4.55
C ILE A 60 6.73 -7.57 3.32
N LYS A 61 7.45 -7.49 2.19
CA LYS A 61 7.09 -8.18 0.94
C LYS A 61 7.17 -9.70 1.03
N HIS A 62 8.15 -10.19 1.77
CA HIS A 62 8.43 -11.61 1.89
C HIS A 62 8.52 -11.98 3.37
N PRO A 63 7.37 -11.98 4.09
CA PRO A 63 7.33 -12.55 5.43
C PRO A 63 7.69 -14.03 5.26
N ARG A 64 8.92 -14.39 5.66
CA ARG A 64 9.32 -15.79 5.61
C ARG A 64 8.57 -16.49 6.72
N GLU A 65 8.12 -17.71 6.45
CA GLU A 65 7.44 -18.56 7.45
C GLU A 65 8.28 -18.73 8.72
N ASP A 66 9.60 -18.60 8.63
CA ASP A 66 10.55 -18.69 9.74
C ASP A 66 10.67 -17.42 10.60
N PHE A 67 10.16 -16.27 10.15
CA PHE A 67 10.32 -14.98 10.84
C PHE A 67 9.08 -14.62 11.66
N HIS A 68 9.30 -14.24 12.92
CA HIS A 68 8.24 -13.77 13.82
C HIS A 68 7.54 -12.51 13.24
N PRO A 69 6.21 -12.35 13.38
CA PRO A 69 5.46 -11.17 12.90
C PRO A 69 6.04 -9.82 13.36
N ALA A 70 6.77 -9.82 14.48
CA ALA A 70 7.49 -8.66 15.01
C ALA A 70 8.49 -8.04 14.01
N TYR A 71 9.13 -8.83 13.13
CA TYR A 71 10.04 -8.29 12.11
C TYR A 71 9.30 -7.47 11.04
N ALA A 72 8.14 -7.94 10.61
CA ALA A 72 7.30 -7.22 9.66
C ALA A 72 6.74 -5.94 10.31
N LEU A 73 6.31 -6.03 11.58
CA LEU A 73 5.82 -4.90 12.35
C LEU A 73 6.88 -3.81 12.53
N GLU A 74 8.09 -4.16 12.97
CA GLU A 74 9.18 -3.19 13.16
C GLU A 74 9.56 -2.49 11.84
N SER A 75 9.63 -3.26 10.76
CA SER A 75 9.87 -2.72 9.42
C SER A 75 8.75 -1.78 8.99
N LEU A 76 7.49 -2.15 9.23
CA LEU A 76 6.32 -1.35 8.90
C LEU A 76 6.35 -0.01 9.64
N LEU A 77 6.56 -0.02 10.96
CA LEU A 77 6.58 1.21 11.78
C LEU A 77 7.71 2.15 11.36
N SER A 78 8.89 1.59 11.06
CA SER A 78 10.03 2.35 10.53
C SER A 78 9.72 3.00 9.19
N LEU A 79 9.11 2.26 8.26
CA LEU A 79 8.75 2.76 6.94
C LEU A 79 7.60 3.76 6.97
N GLN A 80 6.60 3.53 7.83
CA GLN A 80 5.53 4.49 8.07
C GLN A 80 6.10 5.81 8.57
N SER A 81 6.96 5.77 9.58
CA SER A 81 7.62 6.97 10.13
C SER A 81 8.47 7.70 9.08
N PHE A 82 9.10 6.95 8.16
CA PHE A 82 9.89 7.54 7.09
C PHE A 82 9.03 8.19 6.01
N PHE A 83 7.96 7.53 5.56
CA PHE A 83 7.14 8.03 4.46
C PHE A 83 6.19 9.14 4.88
N THR A 84 5.59 9.07 6.07
CA THR A 84 4.57 10.03 6.56
C THR A 84 4.96 11.50 6.33
N PRO A 85 6.14 11.99 6.77
CA PRO A 85 6.53 13.38 6.54
C PRO A 85 6.80 13.73 5.06
N LEU A 86 7.06 12.73 4.22
CA LEU A 86 7.40 12.91 2.80
C LEU A 86 6.18 12.88 1.87
N LEU A 87 4.99 12.52 2.37
CA LEU A 87 3.82 12.30 1.51
C LEU A 87 3.35 13.57 0.80
N LEU A 88 3.39 14.72 1.47
CA LEU A 88 3.01 16.00 0.88
C LEU A 88 3.93 16.36 -0.29
N ASP A 89 5.23 16.14 -0.14
CA ASP A 89 6.23 16.37 -1.18
C ASP A 89 6.08 15.40 -2.36
N LEU A 90 5.76 14.13 -2.07
CA LEU A 90 5.50 13.11 -3.10
C LEU A 90 4.26 13.44 -3.94
N SER A 91 3.23 14.03 -3.33
CA SER A 91 2.03 14.52 -4.02
C SER A 91 2.31 15.79 -4.84
N ALA A 92 3.06 16.74 -4.29
CA ALA A 92 3.44 17.98 -4.97
C ALA A 92 4.46 17.79 -6.12
N SER A 93 5.16 16.65 -6.19
CA SER A 93 6.02 16.33 -7.34
C SER A 93 5.20 16.08 -8.62
N ARG A 94 3.97 15.58 -8.47
CA ARG A 94 3.07 15.23 -9.58
C ARG A 94 2.52 16.47 -10.33
N SER A 95 2.42 17.61 -9.65
CA SER A 95 2.01 18.88 -10.27
C SER A 95 3.18 19.58 -10.98
N ARG A 96 4.40 19.44 -10.45
CA ARG A 96 5.61 20.08 -10.99
C ARG A 96 6.18 19.44 -12.25
N SER A 97 5.83 18.19 -12.57
CA SER A 97 6.24 17.53 -13.82
C SER A 97 5.59 18.13 -15.07
N SER A 98 4.69 19.10 -14.93
CA SER A 98 4.06 19.83 -16.05
C SER A 98 4.81 21.10 -16.48
N ILE A 99 5.85 21.51 -15.74
CA ILE A 99 6.65 22.70 -16.09
C ILE A 99 7.68 22.32 -17.16
N SER A 100 7.63 23.05 -18.26
CA SER A 100 8.40 22.86 -19.50
C SER A 100 9.90 22.62 -19.25
N SER A 101 10.42 21.58 -19.90
CA SER A 101 11.77 21.02 -19.79
C SER A 101 12.91 21.88 -20.37
N SER A 102 12.74 23.19 -20.53
CA SER A 102 13.72 24.04 -21.22
C SER A 102 14.86 24.56 -20.33
N ASP A 103 14.71 24.58 -19.00
CA ASP A 103 15.71 25.14 -18.06
C ASP A 103 16.04 24.19 -16.88
N ALA A 104 15.97 22.88 -17.09
CA ALA A 104 16.29 21.92 -16.03
C ALA A 104 17.81 21.89 -15.77
N SER A 105 18.26 22.62 -14.76
CA SER A 105 19.60 22.43 -14.19
C SER A 105 19.81 20.96 -13.79
N THR A 106 21.05 20.47 -13.86
CA THR A 106 21.41 19.08 -13.51
C THR A 106 20.92 18.66 -12.12
N THR A 107 20.86 19.61 -11.18
CA THR A 107 20.31 19.43 -9.83
C THR A 107 18.79 19.17 -9.83
N THR A 108 18.03 19.86 -10.68
CA THR A 108 16.58 19.67 -10.81
C THR A 108 16.26 18.30 -11.38
N ALA A 109 17.02 17.87 -12.40
CA ALA A 109 16.88 16.54 -12.98
C ALA A 109 17.18 15.42 -11.96
N ALA A 110 18.25 15.56 -11.16
CA ALA A 110 18.58 14.60 -10.11
C ALA A 110 17.49 14.49 -9.03
N HIS A 111 16.91 15.63 -8.63
CA HIS A 111 15.79 15.65 -7.68
C HIS A 111 14.55 14.95 -8.24
N LEU A 112 14.24 15.15 -9.52
CA LEU A 112 13.13 14.48 -10.20
C LEU A 112 13.34 12.95 -10.23
N ILE A 113 14.52 12.48 -10.65
CA ILE A 113 14.86 11.05 -10.66
C ILE A 113 14.70 10.43 -9.27
N TYR A 114 15.24 11.10 -8.24
CA TYR A 114 15.10 10.66 -6.85
C TYR A 114 13.64 10.60 -6.41
N SER A 115 12.85 11.63 -6.71
CA SER A 115 11.43 11.69 -6.33
C SER A 115 10.60 10.61 -7.01
N THR A 116 10.87 10.31 -8.28
CA THR A 116 10.21 9.24 -9.04
C THR A 116 10.57 7.88 -8.45
N TRP A 117 11.84 7.65 -8.12
CA TRP A 117 12.26 6.42 -7.45
C TRP A 117 11.61 6.27 -6.07
N LEU A 118 11.59 7.33 -5.26
CA LEU A 118 11.00 7.31 -3.93
C LEU A 118 9.49 7.03 -3.99
N ARG A 119 8.80 7.62 -4.97
CA ARG A 119 7.38 7.33 -5.23
C ARG A 119 7.14 5.87 -5.61
N SER A 120 7.99 5.32 -6.49
CA SER A 120 7.94 3.89 -6.80
C SER A 120 8.14 3.01 -5.57
N LYS A 121 9.01 3.41 -4.62
CA LYS A 121 9.19 2.70 -3.35
C LYS A 121 8.01 2.84 -2.40
N PHE A 122 7.33 3.98 -2.41
CA PHE A 122 6.08 4.14 -1.70
C PHE A 122 4.96 3.27 -2.29
N ASP A 123 4.84 3.19 -3.61
CA ASP A 123 3.87 2.32 -4.27
C ASP A 123 4.13 0.83 -4.01
N ASP A 124 5.41 0.43 -4.02
CA ASP A 124 5.86 -0.89 -3.59
C ASP A 124 5.45 -1.20 -2.15
N PHE A 125 5.56 -0.22 -1.26
CA PHE A 125 5.18 -0.33 0.15
C PHE A 125 3.67 -0.49 0.31
N LEU A 126 2.88 0.36 -0.34
CA LEU A 126 1.41 0.25 -0.35
C LEU A 126 0.94 -1.12 -0.85
N GLN A 127 1.53 -1.63 -1.93
CA GLN A 127 1.16 -2.95 -2.45
C GLN A 127 1.46 -4.07 -1.44
N SER A 128 2.53 -3.93 -0.66
CA SER A 128 2.90 -4.87 0.39
C SER A 128 1.90 -4.82 1.55
N LEU A 129 1.49 -3.61 1.96
CA LEU A 129 0.45 -3.41 2.98
C LEU A 129 -0.88 -4.02 2.53
N PHE A 130 -1.30 -3.79 1.28
CA PHE A 130 -2.52 -4.40 0.74
C PHE A 130 -2.43 -5.92 0.79
N SER A 131 -1.33 -6.51 0.33
CA SER A 131 -1.13 -7.96 0.36
C SER A 131 -1.20 -8.56 1.77
N ILE A 132 -0.66 -7.88 2.79
CA ILE A 132 -0.73 -8.36 4.18
C ILE A 132 -2.17 -8.24 4.70
N SER A 133 -2.82 -7.10 4.47
CA SER A 133 -4.18 -6.86 4.96
C SER A 133 -5.20 -7.86 4.39
N THR A 134 -5.06 -8.24 3.11
CA THR A 134 -5.99 -9.13 2.41
C THR A 134 -5.59 -10.60 2.46
N SER A 135 -4.50 -10.94 3.14
CA SER A 135 -4.08 -12.31 3.38
C SER A 135 -4.69 -12.84 4.68
N ALA A 136 -5.59 -13.82 4.56
CA ALA A 136 -6.24 -14.48 5.70
C ALA A 136 -5.25 -15.24 6.62
N LEU A 137 -4.04 -15.54 6.13
CA LEU A 137 -2.98 -16.22 6.89
C LEU A 137 -2.13 -15.26 7.73
N SER A 138 -2.30 -13.94 7.56
CA SER A 138 -1.51 -12.96 8.28
C SER A 138 -2.03 -12.76 9.70
N ASP A 139 -1.12 -12.46 10.63
CA ASP A 139 -1.44 -12.18 12.03
C ASP A 139 -2.50 -11.06 12.16
N PRO A 140 -3.58 -11.26 12.94
CA PRO A 140 -4.67 -10.29 13.03
C PRO A 140 -4.23 -8.93 13.59
N THR A 141 -3.29 -8.93 14.55
CA THR A 141 -2.74 -7.70 15.13
C THR A 141 -1.95 -6.92 14.09
N LEU A 142 -1.13 -7.61 13.30
CA LEU A 142 -0.40 -7.00 12.18
C LEU A 142 -1.37 -6.42 11.13
N ARG A 143 -2.44 -7.14 10.79
CA ARG A 143 -3.46 -6.67 9.84
C ARG A 143 -4.18 -5.42 10.33
N GLU A 144 -4.45 -5.32 11.63
CA GLU A 144 -5.03 -4.12 12.24
C GLU A 144 -4.09 -2.91 12.13
N VAL A 145 -2.81 -3.07 12.49
CA VAL A 145 -1.79 -2.00 12.36
C VAL A 145 -1.60 -1.60 10.90
N VAL A 146 -1.63 -2.55 9.97
CA VAL A 146 -1.57 -2.29 8.52
C VAL A 146 -2.77 -1.46 8.07
N LEU A 147 -3.99 -1.80 8.51
CA LEU A 147 -5.19 -1.03 8.18
C LEU A 147 -5.08 0.40 8.72
N GLU A 148 -4.64 0.58 9.96
CA GLU A 148 -4.40 1.90 10.55
C GLU A 148 -3.37 2.71 9.75
N THR A 149 -2.29 2.06 9.32
CA THR A 149 -1.27 2.69 8.47
C THR A 149 -1.82 3.12 7.12
N ILE A 150 -2.62 2.27 6.46
CA ILE A 150 -3.25 2.60 5.17
C ILE A 150 -4.22 3.78 5.36
N MET A 151 -5.05 3.75 6.38
CA MET A 151 -6.05 4.80 6.63
C MET A 151 -5.39 6.12 7.03
N GLU A 152 -4.26 6.09 7.75
CA GLU A 152 -3.45 7.26 8.01
C GLU A 152 -2.90 7.85 6.70
N PHE A 153 -2.36 7.03 5.78
CA PHE A 153 -1.93 7.53 4.47
C PHE A 153 -3.08 8.10 3.64
N VAL A 154 -4.27 7.52 3.72
CA VAL A 154 -5.47 8.09 3.08
C VAL A 154 -5.78 9.49 3.62
N LYS A 155 -5.51 9.74 4.91
CA LYS A 155 -5.72 11.04 5.55
C LYS A 155 -4.61 12.06 5.23
N VAL A 156 -3.34 11.68 5.37
CA VAL A 156 -2.22 12.64 5.30
C VAL A 156 -1.67 12.88 3.90
N ALA A 157 -1.87 11.96 2.94
CA ALA A 157 -1.16 12.03 1.66
C ALA A 157 -1.64 13.13 0.70
N ASN A 158 -2.83 13.71 0.92
CA ASN A 158 -3.42 14.71 0.03
C ASN A 158 -3.66 16.06 0.74
N ALA A 159 -2.63 16.60 1.40
CA ALA A 159 -2.68 17.91 2.07
C ALA A 159 -3.84 18.03 3.10
N GLY A 160 -4.10 16.95 3.84
CA GLY A 160 -5.21 16.87 4.80
C GLY A 160 -6.58 16.59 4.16
N ASN A 161 -6.67 16.45 2.84
CA ASN A 161 -7.86 15.94 2.18
C ASN A 161 -7.79 14.41 2.04
N PHE A 162 -8.94 13.79 1.83
CA PHE A 162 -9.02 12.34 1.61
C PHE A 162 -8.31 11.92 0.31
N HIS A 163 -7.33 11.03 0.40
CA HIS A 163 -6.57 10.52 -0.75
C HIS A 163 -7.30 9.33 -1.41
N SER A 164 -8.34 9.65 -2.18
CA SER A 164 -9.27 8.69 -2.78
C SER A 164 -8.61 7.59 -3.61
N SER A 165 -7.49 7.85 -4.29
CA SER A 165 -6.85 6.82 -5.13
C SER A 165 -6.12 5.73 -4.33
N ILE A 166 -5.64 6.02 -3.12
CA ILE A 166 -5.05 4.99 -2.23
C ILE A 166 -6.18 4.12 -1.71
N PHE A 167 -7.25 4.76 -1.24
CA PHE A 167 -8.42 4.06 -0.72
C PHE A 167 -9.11 3.19 -1.79
N HIS A 168 -9.25 3.69 -3.02
CA HIS A 168 -9.79 2.90 -4.13
C HIS A 168 -8.93 1.68 -4.44
N ARG A 169 -7.59 1.82 -4.53
CA ARG A 169 -6.67 0.69 -4.73
C ARG A 169 -6.77 -0.34 -3.60
N PHE A 170 -6.96 0.13 -2.37
CA PHE A 170 -7.14 -0.72 -1.21
C PHE A 170 -8.45 -1.50 -1.28
N LEU A 171 -9.59 -0.84 -1.54
CA LEU A 171 -10.88 -1.50 -1.72
C LEU A 171 -10.86 -2.49 -2.89
N HIS A 172 -10.19 -2.15 -3.99
CA HIS A 172 -9.98 -3.08 -5.09
C HIS A 172 -9.22 -4.33 -4.63
N ALA A 173 -8.15 -4.19 -3.84
CA ALA A 173 -7.43 -5.33 -3.29
C ALA A 173 -8.31 -6.19 -2.37
N ILE A 174 -9.20 -5.57 -1.56
CA ILE A 174 -10.15 -6.29 -0.71
C ILE A 174 -11.17 -7.06 -1.55
N VAL A 175 -11.80 -6.42 -2.53
CA VAL A 175 -12.86 -7.04 -3.36
C VAL A 175 -12.32 -8.24 -4.14
N HIS A 176 -11.10 -8.14 -4.68
CA HIS A 176 -10.46 -9.23 -5.42
C HIS A 176 -9.70 -10.23 -4.54
N SER A 177 -9.80 -10.12 -3.22
CA SER A 177 -9.17 -11.06 -2.29
C SER A 177 -9.98 -12.35 -2.13
N THR A 178 -9.36 -13.34 -1.50
CA THR A 178 -10.03 -14.59 -1.10
C THR A 178 -10.57 -14.51 0.35
N LEU A 179 -10.82 -13.30 0.87
CA LEU A 179 -11.33 -13.12 2.23
C LEU A 179 -12.77 -13.62 2.37
N GLY A 180 -13.08 -14.15 3.55
CA GLY A 180 -14.45 -14.51 3.91
C GLY A 180 -15.29 -13.27 4.27
N VAL A 181 -16.62 -13.40 4.17
CA VAL A 181 -17.60 -12.35 4.50
C VAL A 181 -17.54 -11.93 5.99
N GLY A 182 -17.01 -12.78 6.88
CA GLY A 182 -16.79 -12.47 8.30
C GLY A 182 -15.33 -12.22 8.66
N ASP A 183 -14.50 -11.80 7.71
CA ASP A 183 -13.10 -11.55 7.98
C ASP A 183 -12.87 -10.28 8.80
N ILE A 184 -11.92 -10.33 9.74
CA ILE A 184 -11.60 -9.27 10.70
C ILE A 184 -11.30 -7.91 10.03
N LEU A 185 -10.74 -7.90 8.81
CA LEU A 185 -10.47 -6.66 8.09
C LEU A 185 -11.76 -5.92 7.74
N LEU A 186 -12.78 -6.66 7.29
CA LEU A 186 -14.08 -6.11 6.93
C LEU A 186 -14.80 -5.58 8.18
N GLU A 187 -14.69 -6.31 9.28
CA GLU A 187 -15.25 -5.91 10.58
C GLU A 187 -14.57 -4.66 11.14
N LEU A 188 -13.23 -4.56 11.04
CA LEU A 188 -12.47 -3.38 11.46
C LEU A 188 -12.79 -2.17 10.58
N LEU A 189 -12.91 -2.35 9.26
CA LEU A 189 -13.28 -1.26 8.35
C LEU A 189 -14.67 -0.70 8.71
N ALA A 190 -15.64 -1.59 8.92
CA ALA A 190 -16.99 -1.21 9.29
C ALA A 190 -17.08 -0.53 10.67
N SER A 191 -16.47 -1.13 11.69
CA SER A 191 -16.58 -0.66 13.08
C SER A 191 -15.77 0.63 13.33
N LYS A 192 -14.55 0.74 12.80
CA LYS A 192 -13.65 1.88 13.07
C LYS A 192 -13.84 3.04 12.10
N TYR A 193 -14.09 2.77 10.82
CA TYR A 193 -13.97 3.78 9.76
C TYR A 193 -15.28 4.16 9.06
N PHE A 194 -16.27 3.25 8.97
CA PHE A 194 -17.55 3.62 8.36
C PHE A 194 -18.36 4.61 9.20
N LYS A 195 -17.94 4.98 10.41
CA LYS A 195 -18.53 6.13 11.10
C LYS A 195 -18.30 7.46 10.35
N TYR A 196 -17.19 7.62 9.63
CA TYR A 196 -16.82 8.87 8.96
C TYR A 196 -17.51 9.05 7.59
N ILE A 197 -18.02 10.25 7.31
CA ILE A 197 -18.85 10.49 6.13
C ILE A 197 -18.06 10.46 4.81
N ASP A 198 -16.83 10.99 4.81
CA ASP A 198 -15.94 10.96 3.66
C ASP A 198 -15.51 9.53 3.32
N VAL A 199 -15.21 8.70 4.34
CA VAL A 199 -14.95 7.26 4.14
C VAL A 199 -16.15 6.57 3.48
N ARG A 200 -17.38 6.80 3.97
CA ARG A 200 -18.61 6.23 3.36
C ARG A 200 -18.76 6.66 1.90
N TYR A 201 -18.65 7.96 1.64
CA TYR A 201 -18.78 8.53 0.30
C TYR A 201 -17.77 7.91 -0.68
N PHE A 202 -16.48 7.89 -0.32
CA PHE A 202 -15.45 7.30 -1.18
C PHE A 202 -15.54 5.78 -1.28
N THR A 203 -16.18 5.11 -0.32
CA THR A 203 -16.50 3.68 -0.42
C THR A 203 -17.51 3.45 -1.54
N TYR A 204 -18.63 4.18 -1.56
CA TYR A 204 -19.62 4.08 -2.64
C TYR A 204 -19.02 4.32 -4.02
N ILE A 205 -18.30 5.44 -4.19
CA ILE A 205 -17.67 5.80 -5.47
C ILE A 205 -16.65 4.74 -5.92
N SER A 206 -15.88 4.18 -4.97
CA SER A 206 -14.88 3.16 -5.30
C SER A 206 -15.52 1.83 -5.66
N LEU A 207 -16.53 1.40 -4.92
CA LEU A 207 -17.25 0.15 -5.20
C LEU A 207 -18.04 0.22 -6.50
N GLU A 208 -18.64 1.37 -6.84
CA GLU A 208 -19.28 1.58 -8.14
C GLU A 208 -18.26 1.39 -9.27
N LYS A 209 -17.08 2.01 -9.16
CA LYS A 209 -16.02 1.87 -10.16
C LYS A 209 -15.55 0.42 -10.30
N ILE A 210 -15.40 -0.30 -9.19
CA ILE A 210 -15.00 -1.71 -9.21
C ILE A 210 -16.10 -2.56 -9.84
N ALA A 211 -17.37 -2.36 -9.46
CA ALA A 211 -18.50 -3.10 -10.00
C ALA A 211 -18.64 -2.94 -11.52
N ARG A 212 -18.41 -1.74 -12.07
CA ARG A 212 -18.39 -1.51 -13.53
C ARG A 212 -17.31 -2.31 -14.26
N THR A 213 -16.17 -2.60 -13.61
CA THR A 213 -15.11 -3.43 -14.21
C THR A 213 -15.38 -4.93 -14.10
N LEU A 214 -16.39 -5.31 -13.30
CA LEU A 214 -16.83 -6.70 -13.14
C LEU A 214 -17.89 -7.09 -14.17
N GLU A 215 -18.53 -6.12 -14.82
CA GLU A 215 -19.46 -6.39 -15.91
C GLU A 215 -18.69 -6.99 -17.10
N PRO A 216 -19.09 -8.16 -17.64
CA PRO A 216 -18.50 -8.67 -18.86
C PRO A 216 -18.78 -7.67 -19.98
N GLU A 217 -17.77 -7.31 -20.77
CA GLU A 217 -18.01 -6.62 -22.04
C GLU A 217 -18.87 -7.55 -22.92
N ASP A 218 -20.17 -7.28 -22.99
CA ASP A 218 -21.10 -7.89 -23.94
C ASP A 218 -20.82 -7.35 -25.37
N SER A 219 -19.58 -7.49 -25.85
CA SER A 219 -19.18 -7.10 -27.21
C SER A 219 -18.08 -8.00 -27.76
N ALA A 220 -18.48 -9.06 -28.47
CA ALA A 220 -18.17 -9.24 -29.89
C ALA A 220 -18.47 -10.68 -30.34
N ASP A 221 -19.16 -10.75 -31.47
CA ASP A 221 -19.64 -11.89 -32.22
C ASP A 221 -18.65 -13.05 -32.48
N ASP A 222 -19.26 -14.23 -32.57
CA ASP A 222 -19.01 -15.34 -33.49
C ASP A 222 -17.81 -16.30 -33.30
N LYS A 223 -18.21 -17.57 -33.10
CA LYS A 223 -17.56 -18.85 -33.48
C LYS A 223 -16.11 -19.13 -33.06
N GLY A 224 -15.97 -20.12 -32.17
CA GLY A 224 -14.76 -20.95 -32.16
C GLY A 224 -14.61 -21.90 -30.98
N ALA A 225 -15.04 -23.16 -31.18
CA ALA A 225 -14.45 -24.39 -30.64
C ALA A 225 -13.97 -24.44 -29.17
N THR A 226 -14.79 -25.09 -28.34
CA THR A 226 -14.41 -26.18 -27.42
C THR A 226 -12.99 -26.16 -26.83
N SER A 227 -12.81 -25.51 -25.67
CA SER A 227 -12.01 -26.01 -24.53
C SER A 227 -12.19 -25.15 -23.26
N GLU A 228 -13.41 -24.69 -22.96
CA GLU A 228 -13.67 -23.78 -21.83
C GLU A 228 -14.72 -24.36 -20.87
N SER A 229 -14.30 -25.12 -19.85
CA SER A 229 -15.20 -25.41 -18.72
C SER A 229 -14.56 -25.15 -17.37
N ALA A 230 -13.25 -25.36 -17.20
CA ALA A 230 -12.58 -25.11 -15.93
C ALA A 230 -12.18 -23.63 -15.72
N ALA A 231 -11.72 -22.95 -16.78
CA ALA A 231 -11.30 -21.54 -16.70
C ALA A 231 -12.50 -20.59 -16.55
N GLY A 232 -13.57 -20.82 -17.33
CA GLY A 232 -14.83 -20.08 -17.20
C GLY A 232 -15.49 -20.25 -15.84
N ASN A 233 -15.49 -21.47 -15.28
CA ASN A 233 -16.01 -21.72 -13.93
C ASN A 233 -15.18 -21.03 -12.83
N ARG A 234 -13.84 -20.97 -12.97
CA ARG A 234 -12.96 -20.25 -12.03
C ARG A 234 -13.20 -18.74 -12.07
N SER A 235 -13.37 -18.18 -13.28
CA SER A 235 -13.70 -16.76 -13.47
C SER A 235 -15.03 -16.41 -12.82
N ARG A 236 -16.07 -17.22 -13.05
CA ARG A 236 -17.40 -17.05 -12.46
C ARG A 236 -17.41 -17.18 -10.94
N ALA A 237 -16.68 -18.15 -10.38
CA ALA A 237 -16.55 -18.30 -8.93
C ALA A 237 -15.79 -17.11 -8.30
N SER A 238 -14.74 -16.62 -8.96
CA SER A 238 -14.02 -15.42 -8.52
C SER A 238 -14.91 -14.19 -8.55
N MET A 239 -15.75 -14.05 -9.58
CA MET A 239 -16.73 -12.97 -9.71
C MET A 239 -17.76 -13.02 -8.57
N GLU A 240 -18.27 -14.21 -8.26
CA GLU A 240 -19.23 -14.39 -7.17
C GLU A 240 -18.63 -13.98 -5.81
N VAL A 241 -17.36 -14.31 -5.55
CA VAL A 241 -16.65 -13.87 -4.34
C VAL A 241 -16.56 -12.35 -4.31
N CYS A 242 -16.23 -11.70 -5.42
CA CYS A 242 -16.18 -10.23 -5.51
C CYS A 242 -17.54 -9.61 -5.17
N ILE A 243 -18.63 -10.13 -5.76
CA ILE A 243 -19.99 -9.65 -5.51
C ILE A 243 -20.37 -9.80 -4.04
N ARG A 244 -20.05 -10.94 -3.41
CA ARG A 244 -20.33 -11.19 -1.99
C ARG A 244 -19.59 -10.20 -1.09
N ILE A 245 -18.33 -9.90 -1.39
CA ILE A 245 -17.53 -8.92 -0.62
C ILE A 245 -18.10 -7.50 -0.81
N ILE A 246 -18.44 -7.11 -2.03
CA ILE A 246 -19.08 -5.80 -2.31
C ILE A 246 -20.39 -5.68 -1.54
N TYR A 247 -21.26 -6.68 -1.62
CA TYR A 247 -22.52 -6.70 -0.89
C TYR A 247 -22.30 -6.61 0.62
N HIS A 248 -21.33 -7.34 1.16
CA HIS A 248 -20.99 -7.27 2.58
C HIS A 248 -20.57 -5.86 2.98
N LEU A 249 -19.64 -5.23 2.26
CA LEU A 249 -19.19 -3.87 2.53
C LEU A 249 -20.36 -2.88 2.52
N LEU A 250 -21.22 -2.94 1.50
CA LEU A 250 -22.40 -2.07 1.40
C LEU A 250 -23.38 -2.30 2.55
N SER A 251 -23.62 -3.56 2.93
CA SER A 251 -24.55 -3.91 4.03
C SER A 251 -24.09 -3.40 5.40
N ARG A 252 -22.80 -3.13 5.56
CA ARG A 252 -22.18 -2.66 6.80
C ARG A 252 -22.11 -1.14 6.91
N ILE A 253 -22.40 -0.40 5.84
CA ILE A 253 -22.41 1.07 5.88
C ILE A 253 -23.67 1.52 6.65
N PRO A 254 -23.53 2.30 7.75
CA PRO A 254 -24.68 2.76 8.50
C PRO A 254 -25.55 3.69 7.64
N PRO A 255 -26.89 3.61 7.75
CA PRO A 255 -27.79 4.51 7.04
C PRO A 255 -27.52 5.97 7.43
N LEU A 256 -27.85 6.89 6.53
CA LEU A 256 -27.85 8.32 6.83
C LEU A 256 -29.07 8.60 7.70
N GLU A 257 -28.85 8.88 8.98
CA GLU A 257 -29.92 9.37 9.85
C GLU A 257 -30.29 10.79 9.41
N VAL A 258 -31.47 10.94 8.79
CA VAL A 258 -32.02 12.24 8.35
C VAL A 258 -32.60 13.01 9.54
N SER A 259 -31.91 12.99 10.68
CA SER A 259 -32.27 13.81 11.83
C SER A 259 -31.86 15.25 11.54
N VAL A 260 -32.86 16.11 11.33
CA VAL A 260 -32.77 17.53 10.91
C VAL A 260 -32.11 18.44 11.96
N VAL A 261 -31.58 17.89 13.05
CA VAL A 261 -31.03 18.68 14.16
C VAL A 261 -29.58 18.26 14.38
N GLU A 262 -28.66 19.00 13.75
CA GLU A 262 -27.22 19.01 14.04
C GLU A 262 -26.48 17.67 13.87
N SER A 263 -26.60 17.01 12.72
CA SER A 263 -25.68 15.92 12.37
C SER A 263 -24.30 16.49 11.98
N ASN A 264 -23.48 16.81 12.98
CA ASN A 264 -22.04 17.05 12.81
C ASN A 264 -21.37 15.75 12.36
N TYR A 265 -21.46 15.43 11.07
CA TYR A 265 -20.81 14.26 10.50
C TYR A 265 -19.30 14.41 10.61
N GLU A 266 -18.65 13.47 11.30
CA GLU A 266 -17.19 13.45 11.43
C GLU A 266 -16.56 13.06 10.08
N MET A 267 -15.55 13.82 9.64
CA MET A 267 -14.77 13.54 8.44
C MET A 267 -13.39 13.01 8.86
N TRP A 268 -13.01 11.83 8.38
CA TRP A 268 -11.72 11.22 8.69
C TRP A 268 -10.55 12.12 8.29
N SER A 269 -10.65 12.74 7.12
CA SER A 269 -9.66 13.70 6.60
C SER A 269 -9.45 14.92 7.51
N CYS A 270 -10.48 15.35 8.25
CA CYS A 270 -10.42 16.52 9.12
C CYS A 270 -10.03 16.20 10.58
N VAL A 271 -9.99 14.92 10.99
CA VAL A 271 -9.66 14.54 12.37
C VAL A 271 -8.26 15.03 12.75
N GLY A 272 -8.17 15.95 13.71
CA GLY A 272 -6.90 16.53 14.17
C GLY A 272 -6.38 17.74 13.39
N SER A 273 -7.07 18.17 12.33
CA SER A 273 -6.77 19.42 11.59
C SER A 273 -7.64 20.61 12.06
N CYS A 274 -8.64 20.34 12.90
CA CYS A 274 -9.65 21.31 13.30
C CYS A 274 -9.23 22.16 14.52
N TYR A 275 -8.17 22.97 14.42
CA TYR A 275 -7.99 24.20 15.24
C TYR A 275 -7.09 25.24 14.57
N SER A 276 -7.32 25.57 13.29
CA SER A 276 -6.66 26.74 12.66
C SER A 276 -7.58 27.50 11.71
N SER A 277 -8.87 27.60 12.04
CA SER A 277 -9.80 28.48 11.33
C SER A 277 -10.78 29.15 12.29
N SER A 278 -10.26 29.62 13.42
CA SER A 278 -10.96 30.55 14.32
C SER A 278 -10.38 31.95 14.15
N SER A 279 -10.40 32.50 12.94
CA SER A 279 -10.23 33.95 12.74
C SER A 279 -10.58 34.29 11.30
N CYS A 280 -11.77 34.84 11.11
CA CYS A 280 -12.13 35.88 10.13
C CYS A 280 -13.66 36.08 10.13
N TYR A 281 -14.24 36.28 11.31
CA TYR A 281 -15.43 37.13 11.44
C TYR A 281 -15.13 38.15 12.52
N SER A 282 -14.38 39.17 12.13
CA SER A 282 -14.34 40.47 12.80
C SER A 282 -14.47 41.52 11.70
N SER A 283 -15.61 42.21 11.76
CA SER A 283 -16.14 43.25 10.86
C SER A 283 -15.18 44.44 10.69
N PRO A 284 -15.41 45.36 9.72
CA PRO A 284 -16.35 46.49 9.92
C PRO A 284 -17.05 46.90 8.59
N VAL A 285 -18.16 47.64 8.47
CA VAL A 285 -18.83 48.73 9.20
C VAL A 285 -20.33 48.55 9.00
#